data_AF-A0A8J6ZV90-F1
#
_entry.id   AF-A0A8J6ZV90-F1
#
_cell.length_a   1.000
_cell.length_b   1.000
_cell.length_c   1.000
_cell.angle_alpha   90.00
_cell.angle_beta   90.00
_cell.angle_gamma   90.00
#
_symmetry.space_group_name_H-M   'P 1'
#
loop_
_entity.id
_entity.type
_entity.pdbx_description
1 polymer ?
#
loop_
_entity_poly.entity_id
_entity_poly.type
_entity_poly.pdbx_seq_one_letter_code
_entity_poly.pdbx_strand_id
1 'polypeptide(L)' 'MMDAKTFETFQEFAVNVTESIAENLLYLTPEEQGLYSYLSIENKSLEQEHISQNYAYQYIHSSCVRIPD' A
#
# COMPACT_ATOMS: atom_id res chain seq x y z
N MET A 1 -3.32 -1.90 7.97
CA MET A 1 -2.42 -1.29 6.96
C MET A 1 -2.27 -2.25 5.79
N MET A 2 -1.69 -1.80 4.68
CA MET A 2 -1.38 -2.70 3.56
C MET A 2 -0.13 -3.52 3.87
N ASP A 3 -0.01 -4.70 3.25
CA ASP A 3 1.19 -5.52 3.31
C ASP A 3 2.23 -5.08 2.26
N ALA A 4 3.46 -5.60 2.38
CA ALA A 4 4.56 -5.22 1.49
C ALA A 4 4.27 -5.61 0.04
N LYS A 5 3.59 -6.73 -0.18
CA LYS A 5 3.23 -7.24 -1.51
C LYS A 5 2.26 -6.31 -2.24
N THR A 6 1.27 -5.79 -1.51
CA THR A 6 0.32 -4.80 -2.01
C THR A 6 1.08 -3.53 -2.38
N PHE A 7 1.99 -3.07 -1.52
CA PHE A 7 2.80 -1.89 -1.84
C PHE A 7 3.66 -2.08 -3.11
N GLU A 8 4.39 -3.19 -3.22
CA GLU A 8 5.23 -3.49 -4.39
C GLU A 8 4.43 -3.53 -5.70
N THR A 9 3.20 -4.06 -5.65
CA THR A 9 2.30 -4.12 -6.80
C THR A 9 1.96 -2.73 -7.33
N PHE A 10 1.71 -1.78 -6.44
CA PHE A 10 1.27 -0.44 -6.80
C PHE A 10 2.38 0.61 -6.68
N GLN A 11 3.65 0.21 -6.50
CA GLN A 11 4.75 1.12 -6.19
C GLN A 11 4.95 2.21 -7.25
N GLU A 12 4.55 1.96 -8.51
CA GLU A 12 4.62 2.96 -9.58
C GLU A 12 3.67 4.15 -9.37
N PHE A 13 2.64 3.98 -8.54
CA PHE A 13 1.69 5.00 -8.12
C PHE A 13 2.07 5.62 -6.76
N ALA A 14 3.21 5.25 -6.19
CA ALA A 14 3.67 5.81 -4.93
C ALA A 14 4.00 7.30 -5.10
N VAL A 15 3.51 8.11 -4.18
CA VAL A 15 3.76 9.54 -4.12
C VAL A 15 4.77 9.86 -3.02
N ASN A 16 5.53 10.92 -3.24
CA ASN A 16 6.38 11.45 -2.18
C ASN A 16 5.52 12.19 -1.18
N VAL A 17 5.65 11.86 0.10
CA VAL A 17 4.95 12.51 1.20
C VAL A 17 5.91 13.43 1.93
N THR A 18 5.40 14.56 2.41
CA THR A 18 6.15 15.39 3.36
C THR A 18 6.35 14.60 4.65
N GLU A 19 7.54 14.69 5.25
CA GLU A 19 7.91 13.96 6.47
C GLU A 19 6.74 13.88 7.46
N SER A 20 6.20 12.68 7.61
CA SER A 20 5.16 12.38 8.59
C SER A 20 5.83 12.23 9.95
N ILE A 21 5.31 12.95 10.95
CA ILE A 21 5.69 12.74 12.35
C ILE A 21 5.43 11.27 12.65
N ALA A 22 6.45 10.55 13.12
CA ALA A 22 6.34 9.14 13.47
C ALA A 22 5.15 8.92 14.41
N GLU A 23 4.07 8.34 13.87
CA GLU A 23 2.88 8.05 14.64
C GLU A 23 3.10 6.74 15.42
N ASN A 24 2.72 6.73 16.70
CA ASN A 24 2.70 5.50 17.48
C ASN A 24 1.51 4.63 17.02
N LEU A 25 1.74 3.86 15.96
CA LEU A 25 0.75 2.94 15.40
C LEU A 25 0.76 1.64 16.21
N LEU A 26 0.04 1.64 17.35
CA LEU A 26 0.00 0.54 18.31
C LEU A 26 -0.68 -0.75 17.80
N TYR A 27 -1.29 -0.71 16.61
CA TYR A 27 -2.13 -1.79 16.09
C TYR A 27 -1.55 -2.44 14.82
N LEU A 28 -0.26 -2.24 14.55
CA LEU A 28 0.39 -2.86 13.41
C LEU A 28 0.92 -4.24 13.76
N THR A 29 0.74 -5.17 12.83
CA THR A 29 1.52 -6.39 12.81
C THR A 29 3.01 -6.06 12.57
N PRO A 30 3.94 -6.96 12.94
CA PRO A 30 5.37 -6.75 12.69
C PRO A 30 5.69 -6.48 11.20
N GLU A 31 4.95 -7.11 10.29
CA GLU A 31 5.10 -6.91 8.84
C GLU A 31 4.70 -5.48 8.44
N GLU A 32 3.51 -5.04 8.85
CA GLU A 32 3.02 -3.69 8.58
C GLU A 32 3.93 -2.61 9.21
N GLN A 33 4.51 -2.90 10.37
CA GLN A 33 5.44 -1.97 11.03
C GLN A 33 6.78 -1.88 10.29
N GLY A 34 7.27 -3.00 9.75
CA GLY A 34 8.44 -3.01 8.87
C GLY A 34 8.19 -2.20 7.61
N LEU A 35 7.04 -2.40 6.96
CA LEU A 35 6.65 -1.64 5.78
C LEU A 35 6.52 -0.14 6.09
N TYR A 36 5.83 0.22 7.17
CA TYR A 36 5.68 1.63 7.59
C TYR A 36 7.02 2.30 7.83
N SER A 37 7.94 1.62 8.52
CA SER A 37 9.28 2.14 8.79
C SER A 37 10.05 2.39 7.50
N TYR A 38 10.00 1.46 6.56
CA TYR A 38 10.61 1.60 5.23
C TYR A 38 10.02 2.79 4.45
N LEU A 39 8.69 2.87 4.38
CA LEU A 39 7.99 3.93 3.65
C LEU A 39 8.19 5.32 4.27
N SER A 40 8.26 5.39 5.60
CA SER A 40 8.56 6.62 6.33
C SER A 40 9.97 7.12 6.07
N ILE A 41 10.97 6.23 6.02
CA ILE A 41 12.36 6.59 5.65
C ILE A 41 12.45 7.07 4.20
N GLU A 42 11.75 6.39 3.30
CA GLU A 42 11.75 6.71 1.87
C GLU A 42 10.85 7.90 1.52
N ASN A 43 10.10 8.45 2.49
CA ASN A 43 9.07 9.47 2.28
C ASN A 43 8.07 9.09 1.18
N LYS A 44 7.63 7.84 1.16
CA LYS A 44 6.69 7.31 0.15
C LYS A 44 5.38 6.89 0.79
N SER A 45 4.28 7.07 0.06
CA SER A 45 2.97 6.53 0.41
C SER A 45 2.22 6.11 -0.85
N LEU A 46 1.24 5.21 -0.70
CA LEU A 46 0.24 4.98 -1.73
C LEU A 46 -1.01 5.79 -1.41
N GLU A 47 -1.36 6.70 -2.29
CA GLU A 47 -2.60 7.45 -2.24
C GLU A 47 -3.58 6.85 -3.25
N GLN A 48 -4.78 6.52 -2.78
CA GLN A 48 -5.80 5.89 -3.62
C GLN A 48 -6.15 6.76 -4.84
N GLU A 49 -6.08 8.09 -4.71
CA GLU A 49 -6.36 9.05 -5.78
C GLU A 49 -5.40 8.94 -6.97
N HIS A 50 -4.19 8.41 -6.74
CA HIS A 50 -3.17 8.25 -7.77
C HIS A 50 -3.26 6.90 -8.49
N ILE A 51 -4.05 5.96 -7.99
CA ILE A 51 -4.28 4.66 -8.62
C ILE A 51 -5.52 4.76 -9.50
N SER A 52 -5.36 4.62 -10.82
CA SER A 52 -6.52 4.66 -11.71
C SER A 52 -7.49 3.51 -11.39
N GLN A 53 -8.78 3.81 -11.34
CA GLN A 53 -9.80 2.81 -11.03
C GLN A 53 -9.78 1.62 -12.00
N ASN A 54 -9.46 1.86 -13.28
CA ASN A 54 -9.34 0.80 -14.28
C ASN A 54 -8.20 -0.15 -13.95
N TYR A 55 -7.03 0.37 -13.56
CA TYR A 55 -5.90 -0.46 -13.15
C TYR A 55 -6.21 -1.28 -11.89
N ALA A 56 -6.78 -0.65 -10.87
CA ALA A 56 -7.21 -1.34 -9.66
C ALA A 56 -8.23 -2.46 -9.97
N TYR A 57 -9.20 -2.17 -10.86
CA TYR A 57 -10.20 -3.12 -11.30
C TYR A 57 -9.58 -4.31 -12.03
N GLN A 58 -8.67 -4.06 -12.98
CA GLN A 58 -7.93 -5.11 -13.69
C GLN A 58 -7.15 -5.99 -12.72
N TYR A 59 -6.43 -5.41 -11.77
CA TYR A 59 -5.66 -6.18 -10.79
C TYR A 59 -6.57 -7.08 -9.94
N ILE A 60 -7.66 -6.55 -9.40
CA ILE A 60 -8.64 -7.32 -8.60
C ILE A 60 -9.23 -8.46 -9.44
N HIS A 61 -9.58 -8.22 -10.71
CA HIS A 61 -10.17 -9.24 -11.58
C HIS A 61 -9.17 -10.29 -12.01
N SER A 62 -7.92 -9.89 -12.24
CA SER A 62 -6.82 -10.80 -12.61
C SER A 62 -6.37 -11.65 -11.42
N SER A 63 -6.48 -11.10 -10.21
CA SER A 63 -6.14 -11.77 -8.94
C SER A 63 -7.30 -12.60 -8.37
N CYS A 64 -8.46 -12.59 -9.03
CA CYS A 64 -9.63 -13.32 -8.59
C CYS A 64 -9.46 -14.82 -8.85
N VAL A 65 -8.94 -15.53 -7.85
CA VAL A 65 -9.35 -16.92 -7.59
C VAL A 65 -10.86 -16.87 -7.37
N ARG A 66 -11.62 -17.57 -8.22
CA ARG A 66 -13.09 -17.70 -8.17
C ARG A 66 -13.58 -17.77 -6.72
N ILE A 67 -14.37 -16.80 -6.29
CA ILE A 67 -15.28 -17.00 -5.17
C ILE A 67 -16.50 -17.71 -5.76
N PRO A 68 -16.77 -18.99 -5.42
CA PRO A 68 -17.97 -19.67 -5.89
C PRO A 68 -19.20 -19.03 -5.24
N ASP A 69 -20.29 -18.96 -6.03
CA ASP A 69 -21.62 -18.46 -5.67
C ASP A 69 -22.19 -19.09 -4.38
#